data_AF-A0A931B4G4-F1
#
_entry.id   AF-A0A931B4G4-F1
#
_cell.length_a   1.000
_cell.length_b   1.000
_cell.length_c   1.000
_cell.angle_alpha   90.00
_cell.angle_beta   90.00
_cell.angle_gamma   90.00
#
_symmetry.space_group_name_H-M   'P 1'
#
loop_
_entity.id
_entity.type
_entity.pdbx_description
1 polymer ?
#
loop_
_entity_poly.entity_id
_entity_poly.type
_entity_poly.pdbx_seq_one_letter_code
_entity_poly.pdbx_strand_id
1 'polypeptide(L)'
;MSELHADPLARVAHAFAPRFAEFAFEPGFVAAVDQHVAELRERLWGPEPGLTAKAPDPVDLADYALGFQDALAEIGWREPVGHDYAVCRLTAVSWLVHKHRLLDPDART
;
A
#
# COMPACT_ATOMS: atom_id res chain seq x y z
N MET A 1 -28.15 -2.10 11.28
CA MET A 1 -26.87 -1.37 11.33
C MET A 1 -25.93 -2.09 10.39
N SER A 2 -25.87 -1.67 9.12
CA SER A 2 -24.86 -2.23 8.22
C SER A 2 -23.51 -1.79 8.74
N GLU A 3 -22.68 -2.75 9.14
CA GLU A 3 -21.28 -2.52 9.39
C GLU A 3 -20.70 -1.89 8.12
N LEU A 4 -20.33 -0.61 8.21
CA LEU A 4 -19.41 -0.01 7.28
C LEU A 4 -18.13 -0.84 7.38
N HIS A 5 -17.93 -1.80 6.48
CA HIS A 5 -16.61 -2.32 6.19
C HIS A 5 -15.79 -1.10 5.77
N ALA A 6 -15.05 -0.52 6.72
CA ALA A 6 -14.18 0.60 6.45
C ALA A 6 -13.21 0.17 5.35
N ASP A 7 -13.19 0.93 4.26
CA ASP A 7 -12.40 0.67 3.05
C ASP A 7 -10.96 0.25 3.45
N PRO A 8 -10.53 -0.98 3.12
CA PRO A 8 -9.20 -1.48 3.48
C PRO A 8 -8.08 -0.51 3.07
N LEU A 9 -8.22 0.14 1.91
CA LEU A 9 -7.24 1.12 1.43
C LEU A 9 -7.24 2.38 2.29
N ALA A 10 -8.40 2.87 2.72
CA ALA A 10 -8.49 4.02 3.61
C ALA A 10 -7.83 3.72 4.97
N ARG A 11 -8.01 2.50 5.50
CA ARG A 11 -7.38 2.07 6.76
C ARG A 11 -5.86 1.99 6.64
N VAL A 12 -5.35 1.34 5.58
CA VAL A 12 -3.90 1.23 5.34
C VAL A 12 -3.29 2.62 5.10
N ALA A 13 -3.93 3.44 4.27
CA ALA A 13 -3.46 4.79 4.00
C ALA A 13 -3.40 5.64 5.28
N HIS A 14 -4.46 5.59 6.10
CA HIS A 14 -4.48 6.31 7.37
C HIS A 14 -3.36 5.87 8.33
N ALA A 15 -3.11 4.57 8.44
CA ALA A 15 -2.11 4.02 9.35
C ALA A 15 -0.66 4.27 8.87
N PHE A 16 -0.39 4.13 7.57
CA PHE A 16 0.98 4.11 7.04
C PHE A 16 1.41 5.35 6.25
N ALA A 17 0.49 6.22 5.81
CA ALA A 17 0.88 7.49 5.18
C ALA A 17 1.72 8.43 6.07
N PRO A 18 1.54 8.49 7.41
CA PRO A 18 2.41 9.30 8.27
C PRO A 18 3.90 8.96 8.14
N ARG A 19 4.24 7.71 7.80
CA ARG A 19 5.62 7.26 7.58
C ARG A 19 6.29 7.90 6.36
N PHE A 20 5.53 8.54 5.45
CA PHE A 20 6.12 9.29 4.33
C PHE A 20 7.02 10.44 4.81
N ALA A 21 6.81 10.97 6.02
CA ALA A 21 7.70 11.96 6.60
C ALA A 21 9.14 11.42 6.80
N GLU A 22 9.28 10.11 7.02
CA GLU A 22 10.58 9.44 7.17
C GLU A 22 11.37 9.40 5.86
N PHE A 23 10.69 9.50 4.70
CA PHE A 23 11.36 9.45 3.38
C PHE A 23 12.37 10.57 3.16
N ALA A 24 12.22 11.69 3.88
CA ALA A 24 13.17 12.81 3.81
C ALA A 24 14.51 12.52 4.48
N PHE A 25 14.59 11.49 5.33
CA PHE A 25 15.76 11.24 6.21
C PHE A 25 16.27 9.80 6.15
N GLU A 26 15.44 8.84 5.72
CA GLU A 26 15.76 7.40 5.72
C GLU A 26 15.86 6.83 4.29
N PRO A 27 16.98 7.03 3.55
CA PRO A 27 17.09 6.59 2.16
C PRO A 27 16.99 5.06 2.01
N GLY A 28 17.40 4.30 3.02
CA GLY A 28 17.24 2.84 3.04
C GLY A 28 15.76 2.41 3.09
N PHE A 29 14.94 3.16 3.83
CA PHE A 29 13.50 2.91 3.88
C PHE A 29 12.82 3.25 2.55
N VAL A 30 13.20 4.38 1.93
CA VAL A 30 12.70 4.77 0.60
C VAL A 30 13.01 3.68 -0.43
N ALA A 31 14.25 3.19 -0.46
CA ALA A 31 14.64 2.11 -1.38
C ALA A 31 13.84 0.82 -1.16
N ALA A 32 13.59 0.43 0.10
CA ALA A 32 12.79 -0.74 0.43
C ALA A 32 11.31 -0.57 0.02
N VAL A 33 10.73 0.61 0.24
CA VAL A 33 9.36 0.92 -0.19
C VAL A 33 9.26 0.92 -1.71
N ASP A 34 10.20 1.53 -2.43
CA ASP A 34 10.22 1.56 -3.89
C ASP A 34 10.31 0.14 -4.49
N GLN A 35 11.11 -0.75 -3.89
CA GLN A 35 11.15 -2.15 -4.28
C GLN A 35 9.77 -2.82 -4.08
N HIS A 36 9.13 -2.63 -2.92
CA HIS A 36 7.81 -3.21 -2.69
C HIS A 36 6.73 -2.61 -3.59
N VAL A 37 6.83 -1.33 -3.95
CA VAL A 37 5.98 -0.74 -4.99
C VAL A 37 6.19 -1.53 -6.27
N ALA A 38 7.43 -1.68 -6.77
CA ALA A 38 7.70 -2.42 -8.00
C ALA A 38 7.14 -3.86 -7.97
N GLU A 39 7.31 -4.58 -6.87
CA GLU A 39 6.75 -5.93 -6.69
C GLU A 39 5.21 -5.95 -6.69
N LEU A 40 4.56 -4.96 -6.06
CA LEU A 40 3.08 -4.82 -6.09
C LEU A 40 2.59 -4.55 -7.50
N ARG A 41 3.28 -3.68 -8.23
CA ARG A 41 2.98 -3.37 -9.63
C ARG A 41 3.03 -4.62 -10.50
N GLU A 42 4.11 -5.38 -10.40
CA GLU A 42 4.28 -6.63 -11.12
C GLU A 42 3.20 -7.66 -10.74
N ARG A 43 2.88 -7.77 -9.46
CA ARG A 43 1.83 -8.70 -8.99
C ARG A 43 0.43 -8.33 -9.50
N LEU A 44 0.09 -7.05 -9.52
CA LEU A 44 -1.26 -6.58 -9.84
C LEU A 44 -1.51 -6.41 -11.34
N TRP A 45 -0.46 -6.16 -12.14
CA TRP A 45 -0.60 -5.91 -13.58
C TRP A 45 0.06 -6.95 -14.47
N GLY A 46 0.88 -7.83 -13.90
CA GLY A 46 1.77 -8.71 -14.67
C GLY A 46 2.99 -7.94 -15.23
N PRO A 47 3.87 -8.63 -15.97
CA PRO A 47 5.02 -8.00 -16.60
C PRO A 47 4.57 -7.04 -17.71
N GLU A 48 4.69 -5.74 -17.46
CA GLU A 48 4.34 -4.69 -18.43
C GLU A 48 5.60 -4.31 -19.24
N PRO A 49 5.56 -4.31 -20.59
CA PRO A 49 6.73 -3.97 -21.42
C PRO A 49 7.04 -2.46 -21.49
N GLY A 50 6.28 -1.59 -20.82
CA GLY A 50 6.37 -0.15 -20.90
C GLY A 50 6.98 0.54 -19.66
N LEU A 51 7.48 1.75 -19.87
CA LEU A 51 8.02 2.62 -18.80
C LEU A 51 6.93 3.44 -18.07
N THR A 52 5.66 3.33 -18.49
CA THR A 52 4.53 4.07 -17.92
C THR A 52 3.74 3.21 -16.96
N ALA A 53 3.95 3.41 -15.66
CA ALA A 53 3.19 2.72 -14.62
C ALA A 53 1.72 3.14 -14.64
N LYS A 54 0.83 2.21 -14.99
CA LYS A 54 -0.64 2.35 -14.87
C LYS A 54 -1.03 2.45 -13.39
N ALA A 55 -2.13 3.15 -13.09
CA ALA A 55 -2.73 3.11 -11.75
C ALA A 55 -3.27 1.69 -11.43
N PRO A 56 -3.18 1.23 -10.16
CA PRO A 56 -3.82 -0.02 -9.77
C PRO A 56 -5.32 0.08 -9.88
N ASP A 57 -5.96 -1.05 -10.20
CA ASP A 57 -7.38 -1.18 -9.91
C ASP A 57 -7.55 -1.08 -8.39
N PRO A 58 -8.39 -0.15 -7.88
CA PRO A 58 -8.61 -0.01 -6.44
C PRO A 58 -9.14 -1.29 -5.79
N VAL A 59 -9.94 -2.09 -6.51
CA VAL A 59 -10.50 -3.35 -5.97
C VAL A 59 -9.38 -4.37 -5.78
N ASP A 60 -8.54 -4.59 -6.80
CA ASP A 60 -7.43 -5.55 -6.70
C ASP A 60 -6.43 -5.16 -5.60
N LEU A 61 -6.14 -3.86 -5.46
CA LEU A 61 -5.28 -3.37 -4.39
C LEU A 61 -5.93 -3.52 -3.00
N ALA A 62 -7.24 -3.30 -2.89
CA ALA A 62 -7.99 -3.48 -1.64
C ALA A 62 -8.01 -4.95 -1.21
N ASP A 63 -8.29 -5.86 -2.15
CA ASP A 63 -8.29 -7.31 -1.91
C ASP A 63 -6.90 -7.79 -1.49
N TYR A 64 -5.85 -7.30 -2.15
CA TYR A 64 -4.47 -7.57 -1.73
C TYR A 64 -4.20 -7.07 -0.31
N ALA A 65 -4.56 -5.81 -0.01
CA ALA A 65 -4.31 -5.21 1.29
C ALA A 65 -5.02 -5.97 2.42
N LEU A 66 -6.27 -6.35 2.20
CA LEU A 66 -7.06 -7.14 3.15
C LEU A 66 -6.41 -8.50 3.39
N GLY A 67 -6.13 -9.26 2.34
CA GLY A 67 -5.52 -10.59 2.47
C GLY A 67 -4.12 -10.54 3.12
N PHE A 68 -3.34 -9.48 2.86
CA PHE A 68 -2.05 -9.30 3.52
C PHE A 68 -2.21 -9.00 5.01
N GLN A 69 -3.15 -8.13 5.39
CA GLN A 69 -3.43 -7.83 6.79
C GLN A 69 -3.98 -9.04 7.56
N ASP A 70 -4.82 -9.85 6.92
CA ASP A 70 -5.34 -11.09 7.50
C ASP A 70 -4.20 -12.09 7.77
N ALA A 71 -3.27 -12.26 6.83
CA ALA A 71 -2.10 -13.11 7.02
C ALA A 71 -1.18 -12.60 8.16
N LEU A 72 -1.01 -11.28 8.29
CA LEU A 72 -0.28 -10.68 9.42
C LEU A 72 -0.99 -10.94 10.76
N ALA A 73 -2.32 -10.84 10.78
CA ALA A 73 -3.11 -11.12 11.96
C ALA A 73 -3.03 -12.61 12.37
N GLU A 74 -3.06 -13.52 11.40
CA GLU A 74 -2.92 -14.97 11.62
C GLU A 74 -1.61 -15.34 12.32
N ILE A 75 -0.50 -14.71 11.91
CA ILE A 75 0.81 -14.94 12.54
C ILE A 75 1.04 -14.10 13.81
N GLY A 76 0.03 -13.33 14.25
CA GLY A 76 0.11 -12.47 15.43
C GLY A 76 1.11 -11.32 15.29
N TRP A 77 1.36 -10.87 14.05
CA TRP A 77 2.29 -9.78 13.78
C TRP A 77 1.86 -8.50 14.49
N ARG A 78 2.85 -7.77 15.02
CA ARG A 78 2.66 -6.44 15.63
C ARG A 78 3.70 -5.51 15.03
N GLU A 79 3.27 -4.29 14.73
CA GLU A 79 4.13 -3.29 14.13
C GLU A 79 5.38 -3.02 14.99
N PRO A 80 6.60 -3.15 14.43
CA PRO A 80 7.83 -2.84 15.15
C PRO A 80 8.11 -1.33 15.17
N VAL A 81 9.03 -0.91 16.05
CA VAL A 81 9.52 0.49 16.12
C VAL A 81 10.29 0.91 14.85
N GLY A 82 10.70 -0.03 14.00
CA GLY A 82 11.43 0.21 12.75
C GLY A 82 10.69 -0.24 11.49
N HIS A 83 11.44 -0.60 10.45
CA HIS A 83 10.90 -1.03 9.16
C HIS A 83 11.22 -2.50 8.93
N ASP A 84 10.24 -3.35 9.18
CA ASP A 84 10.28 -4.73 8.69
C ASP A 84 9.57 -4.83 7.34
N TYR A 85 9.55 -6.05 6.78
CA TYR A 85 8.89 -6.32 5.51
C TYR A 85 7.42 -5.85 5.48
N ALA A 86 6.67 -6.06 6.56
CA ALA A 86 5.26 -5.72 6.62
C ALA A 86 5.04 -4.21 6.66
N VAL A 87 5.86 -3.48 7.43
CA VAL A 87 5.86 -2.01 7.45
C VAL A 87 6.14 -1.46 6.06
N CYS A 88 7.20 -1.95 5.39
CA CYS A 88 7.54 -1.46 4.05
C CYS A 88 6.44 -1.81 3.04
N ARG A 89 5.85 -3.01 3.11
CA ARG A 89 4.77 -3.43 2.21
C ARG A 89 3.49 -2.61 2.39
N LEU A 90 3.06 -2.36 3.63
CA LEU A 90 1.86 -1.55 3.91
C LEU A 90 2.09 -0.07 3.58
N THR A 91 3.32 0.43 3.78
CA THR A 91 3.72 1.78 3.33
C THR A 91 3.68 1.88 1.80
N ALA A 92 4.12 0.85 1.07
CA ALA A 92 4.04 0.81 -0.40
C ALA A 92 2.58 0.80 -0.91
N VAL A 93 1.67 0.06 -0.25
CA VAL A 93 0.23 0.10 -0.55
C VAL A 93 -0.31 1.52 -0.33
N SER A 94 -0.02 2.13 0.83
CA SER A 94 -0.40 3.51 1.13
C SER A 94 0.14 4.50 0.08
N TRP A 95 1.38 4.30 -0.37
CA TRP A 95 2.00 5.13 -1.39
C TRP A 95 1.28 5.04 -2.73
N LEU A 96 0.89 3.83 -3.17
CA LEU A 96 0.09 3.65 -4.39
C LEU A 96 -1.27 4.33 -4.30
N VAL A 97 -1.94 4.22 -3.15
CA VAL A 97 -3.20 4.91 -2.86
C VAL A 97 -3.05 6.43 -3.00
N HIS A 98 -2.01 7.00 -2.37
CA HIS A 98 -1.77 8.44 -2.40
C HIS A 98 -1.35 8.92 -3.79
N LYS A 99 -0.40 8.22 -4.43
CA LYS A 99 0.17 8.57 -5.74
C LYS A 99 -0.90 8.64 -6.83
N HIS A 100 -1.85 7.72 -6.79
CA HIS A 100 -2.91 7.61 -7.78
C HIS A 100 -4.25 8.19 -7.30
N ARG A 101 -4.29 8.83 -6.12
CA ARG A 101 -5.49 9.44 -5.53
C ARG A 101 -6.69 8.49 -5.48
N LEU A 102 -6.46 7.22 -5.13
CA LEU A 102 -7.49 6.17 -5.26
C LEU A 102 -8.69 6.33 -4.33
N LEU A 103 -8.55 7.15 -3.28
CA LEU A 103 -9.61 7.48 -2.33
C LEU A 103 -10.29 8.83 -2.62
N ASP A 104 -9.88 9.52 -3.69
CA ASP A 104 -10.48 10.78 -4.10
C ASP A 104 -11.75 10.49 -4.91
N PRO A 105 -12.95 10.87 -4.44
CA PRO A 105 -14.19 10.61 -5.15
C PRO A 105 -14.25 11.28 -6.53
N ASP A 106 -13.47 12.35 -6.74
CA ASP A 106 -13.46 13.12 -7.99
C ASP A 106 -12.48 12.57 -9.04
N ALA A 107 -11.62 11.61 -8.69
CA ALA A 107 -10.62 11.02 -9.58
C ALA A 107 -11.19 10.06 -10.65
N ARG A 108 -12.52 9.85 -10.67
CA ARG A 108 -13.21 8.91 -11.57
C ARG A 108 -13.91 9.59 -12.76
N THR A 109 -13.50 10.82 -13.09
CA THR A 109 -14.03 11.63 -14.21
C THR A 109 -13.00 11.74 -15.33
#